data_AF-A0A427BAC9-F1
#
_entry.id   AF-A0A427BAC9-F1
#
_cell.length_a   1.000
_cell.length_b   1.000
_cell.length_c   1.000
_cell.angle_alpha   90.00
_cell.angle_beta   90.00
_cell.angle_gamma   90.00
#
_symmetry.space_group_name_H-M   'P 1'
#
loop_
_entity.id
_entity.type
_entity.pdbx_description
1 polymer ?
#
loop_
_entity_poly.entity_id
_entity_poly.type
_entity_poly.pdbx_seq_one_letter_code
_entity_poly.pdbx_strand_id
1 'polypeptide(L)'
;MGEENWVQIQIQMQSGGTRWNPTPEQIKLLEALYQAGMRTPNPVQIERVTAELGQYGRIEGKNVFYWFQNHKARERQKQKRSELLALAATAAPLPHPKVGNTILGANRE
;
A
#
# COMPACT_ATOMS: atom_id res chain seq x y z
N MET A 1 -14.97 -21.54 -6.74
CA MET A 1 -15.65 -20.51 -7.54
C MET A 1 -15.11 -19.15 -7.14
N GLY A 2 -14.08 -18.67 -7.82
CA GLY A 2 -13.39 -17.43 -7.47
C GLY A 2 -12.38 -17.10 -8.56
N GLU A 3 -12.82 -17.16 -9.80
CA GLU A 3 -11.97 -16.91 -10.95
C GLU A 3 -11.96 -15.41 -11.20
N GLU A 4 -10.76 -14.87 -11.00
CA GLU A 4 -10.46 -13.46 -11.02
C GLU A 4 -10.60 -12.93 -12.45
N ASN A 5 -11.69 -12.21 -12.71
CA ASN A 5 -11.89 -11.52 -13.98
C ASN A 5 -11.08 -10.21 -14.00
N TRP A 6 -9.76 -10.35 -14.03
CA TRP A 6 -8.79 -9.25 -14.12
C TRP A 6 -8.66 -8.67 -15.54
N VAL A 7 -9.46 -9.11 -16.51
CA VAL A 7 -9.22 -8.85 -17.94
C VAL A 7 -10.16 -7.87 -18.63
N GLN A 8 -11.13 -7.25 -17.94
CA GLN A 8 -12.09 -6.39 -18.65
C GLN A 8 -12.51 -5.11 -17.93
N ILE A 9 -11.56 -4.40 -17.32
CA ILE A 9 -11.75 -2.96 -17.12
C ILE A 9 -10.60 -2.25 -17.82
N GLN A 10 -10.80 -1.97 -19.11
CA GLN A 10 -10.00 -1.00 -19.88
C GLN A 10 -10.21 0.39 -19.26
N ILE A 11 -9.63 0.61 -18.07
CA ILE A 11 -9.45 1.96 -17.53
C ILE A 11 -8.30 2.51 -18.35
N GLN A 12 -8.62 3.29 -19.39
CA GLN A 12 -7.64 3.98 -20.22
C GLN A 12 -6.64 4.68 -19.30
N MET A 13 -5.41 4.16 -19.30
CA MET A 13 -4.30 4.59 -18.48
C MET A 13 -3.76 5.89 -19.07
N GLN A 14 -4.56 6.96 -18.96
CA GLN A 14 -4.20 8.29 -19.39
C GLN A 14 -3.19 8.82 -18.36
N SER A 15 -1.91 8.73 -18.70
CA SER A 15 -0.76 9.17 -17.92
C SER A 15 -0.64 10.71 -17.77
N GLY A 16 -1.76 11.44 -17.76
CA GLY A 16 -1.79 12.91 -17.76
C GLY A 16 -2.71 13.56 -16.72
N GLY A 17 -3.07 12.87 -15.64
CA GLY A 17 -3.96 13.41 -14.60
C GLY A 17 -3.22 14.01 -13.40
N THR A 18 -3.62 15.22 -12.98
CA THR A 18 -3.25 15.81 -11.68
C THR A 18 -3.41 14.77 -10.57
N ARG A 19 -2.36 14.57 -9.77
CA ARG A 19 -2.37 13.64 -8.63
C ARG A 19 -3.58 13.95 -7.75
N TRP A 20 -4.47 12.97 -7.58
CA TRP A 20 -5.65 13.13 -6.74
C TRP A 20 -5.21 13.29 -5.28
N ASN A 21 -5.65 14.38 -4.66
CA ASN A 21 -5.46 14.66 -3.24
C ASN A 21 -6.81 14.44 -2.54
N PRO A 22 -7.07 13.24 -1.97
CA PRO A 22 -8.34 12.94 -1.34
C PRO A 22 -8.59 13.84 -0.12
N THR A 23 -9.83 14.30 0.04
CA THR A 23 -10.23 14.99 1.28
C THR A 23 -10.43 13.99 2.41
N PRO A 24 -10.33 14.41 3.69
CA PRO A 24 -10.55 13.53 4.83
C PRO A 24 -11.93 12.84 4.79
N GLU A 25 -12.95 13.55 4.31
CA GLU A 25 -14.32 13.06 4.15
C GLU A 25 -14.40 11.95 3.10
N GLN A 26 -13.69 12.13 1.97
CA GLN A 26 -13.60 11.12 0.94
C GLN A 26 -12.91 9.85 1.44
N ILE A 27 -11.84 9.98 2.24
CA ILE A 27 -11.15 8.83 2.84
C ILE A 27 -12.08 8.09 3.81
N LYS A 28 -12.74 8.81 4.72
CA LYS A 28 -13.64 8.19 5.71
C LYS A 28 -14.74 7.34 5.06
N LEU A 29 -15.34 7.82 3.98
CA LEU A 29 -16.37 7.08 3.27
C LEU A 29 -15.81 5.82 2.58
N LEU A 30 -14.66 5.94 1.91
CA LEU A 30 -13.97 4.79 1.30
C LEU A 30 -13.60 3.73 2.34
N GLU A 31 -13.09 4.16 3.50
CA GLU A 31 -12.79 3.27 4.62
C GLU A 31 -14.05 2.59 5.17
N ALA A 32 -15.14 3.33 5.37
CA ALA A 32 -16.41 2.78 5.84
C ALA A 32 -16.95 1.69 4.89
N LEU A 33 -16.88 1.92 3.58
CA LEU A 33 -17.28 0.93 2.57
C LEU A 33 -16.40 -0.32 2.61
N TYR A 34 -15.08 -0.15 2.79
CA TYR A 34 -14.16 -1.27 2.91
C TYR A 34 -14.43 -2.10 4.18
N GLN A 35 -14.66 -1.43 5.32
CA GLN A 35 -15.01 -2.07 6.60
C GLN A 35 -16.36 -2.78 6.54
N ALA A 36 -17.31 -2.25 5.78
CA ALA A 36 -18.60 -2.90 5.51
C ALA A 36 -18.48 -4.16 4.62
N GLY A 37 -17.28 -4.50 4.15
CA GLY A 37 -17.01 -5.72 3.39
C GLY A 37 -16.91 -5.53 1.87
N MET A 38 -17.03 -4.30 1.36
CA MET A 38 -16.87 -4.01 -0.06
C MET A 38 -15.39 -4.04 -0.46
N ARG A 39 -14.85 -5.24 -0.71
CA ARG A 39 -13.42 -5.42 -1.07
C ARG A 39 -13.13 -5.38 -2.57
N THR A 40 -14.14 -5.72 -3.37
CA THR A 40 -14.06 -5.78 -4.84
C THR A 40 -15.30 -5.10 -5.44
N PRO A 41 -15.33 -3.77 -5.47
CA PRO A 41 -16.46 -3.06 -6.06
C PRO A 41 -16.53 -3.35 -7.56
N ASN A 42 -17.74 -3.61 -8.06
CA ASN A 42 -18.01 -3.74 -9.49
C ASN A 42 -17.99 -2.34 -10.18
N PRO A 43 -17.96 -2.25 -11.53
CA PRO A 43 -17.91 -0.96 -12.23
C PRO A 43 -19.05 0.00 -11.86
N VAL A 44 -20.28 -0.53 -11.70
CA VAL A 44 -21.45 0.26 -11.31
C VAL A 44 -21.30 0.81 -9.87
N GLN A 45 -20.73 0.03 -8.97
CA GLN A 45 -20.43 0.44 -7.60
C GLN A 45 -19.33 1.50 -7.58
N ILE A 46 -18.29 1.35 -8.42
CA ILE A 46 -17.24 2.37 -8.58
C ILE A 46 -17.86 3.69 -9.02
N GLU A 47 -18.76 3.70 -10.00
CA GLU A 47 -19.45 4.91 -10.44
C GLU A 47 -20.32 5.53 -9.34
N ARG A 48 -21.10 4.71 -8.63
CA ARG A 48 -21.93 5.18 -7.50
C ARG A 48 -21.09 5.81 -6.39
N VAL A 49 -20.04 5.14 -5.98
CA VAL A 49 -19.11 5.64 -4.95
C VAL A 49 -18.40 6.90 -5.44
N THR A 50 -18.01 6.97 -6.72
CA THR A 50 -17.42 8.18 -7.32
C THR A 50 -18.39 9.35 -7.29
N ALA A 51 -19.66 9.13 -7.62
CA ALA A 51 -20.69 10.16 -7.59
C ALA A 51 -20.94 10.68 -6.16
N GLU A 52 -20.97 9.78 -5.17
CA GLU A 52 -21.13 10.14 -3.76
C GLU A 52 -19.92 10.93 -3.25
N LEU A 53 -18.70 10.47 -3.55
CA LEU A 53 -17.46 11.15 -3.19
C LEU A 53 -17.27 12.48 -3.91
N GLY A 54 -17.89 12.64 -5.08
CA GLY A 54 -17.90 13.86 -5.88
C GLY A 54 -18.52 15.06 -5.16
N GLN A 55 -19.40 14.83 -4.19
CA GLN A 55 -19.99 15.88 -3.35
C GLN A 55 -18.96 16.54 -2.44
N TYR A 56 -17.87 15.84 -2.10
CA TYR A 56 -16.84 16.29 -1.17
C TYR A 56 -15.56 16.79 -1.88
N GLY A 57 -15.49 16.72 -3.21
CA GLY A 57 -14.35 17.18 -3.99
C GLY A 57 -14.19 16.45 -5.32
N ARG A 58 -13.25 16.93 -6.15
CA ARG A 58 -12.98 16.31 -7.47
C ARG A 58 -12.44 14.89 -7.30
N ILE A 59 -13.13 13.93 -7.89
CA ILE A 59 -12.74 12.51 -7.92
C ILE A 59 -13.11 11.91 -9.28
N GLU A 60 -12.39 10.87 -9.67
CA GLU A 60 -12.61 10.12 -10.91
C GLU A 60 -12.72 8.63 -10.57
N GLY A 61 -13.44 7.85 -11.36
CA GLY A 61 -13.65 6.41 -11.08
C GLY A 61 -12.35 5.61 -10.93
N LYS A 62 -11.31 6.00 -11.67
CA LYS A 62 -9.97 5.39 -11.54
C LYS A 62 -9.37 5.56 -10.14
N ASN A 63 -9.65 6.67 -9.46
CA ASN A 63 -9.14 6.91 -8.11
C ASN A 63 -9.78 5.97 -7.10
N VAL A 64 -11.10 5.76 -7.21
CA VAL A 64 -11.84 4.79 -6.38
C VAL A 64 -11.31 3.38 -6.65
N PHE A 65 -11.21 2.98 -7.92
CA PHE A 65 -10.64 1.68 -8.28
C PHE A 65 -9.25 1.47 -7.67
N TYR A 66 -8.32 2.40 -7.88
CA TYR A 66 -6.97 2.28 -7.35
C TYR A 66 -6.91 2.34 -5.83
N TRP A 67 -7.80 3.06 -5.17
CA TRP A 67 -7.85 3.10 -3.71
C TRP A 67 -8.16 1.71 -3.13
N PHE A 68 -9.14 1.01 -3.71
CA PHE A 68 -9.48 -0.37 -3.30
C PHE A 68 -8.35 -1.35 -3.64
N GLN A 69 -7.68 -1.19 -4.79
CA GLN A 69 -6.50 -2.00 -5.12
C GLN A 69 -5.33 -1.75 -4.16
N ASN A 70 -5.05 -0.48 -3.82
CA ASN A 70 -3.95 -0.09 -2.94
C ASN A 70 -4.18 -0.61 -1.52
N HIS A 71 -5.42 -0.60 -1.03
CA HIS A 71 -5.76 -1.17 0.27
C HIS A 71 -5.40 -2.66 0.37
N LYS A 72 -5.80 -3.48 -0.61
CA LYS A 72 -5.42 -4.90 -0.64
C LYS A 72 -3.90 -5.09 -0.72
N ALA A 73 -3.22 -4.26 -1.52
CA ALA A 73 -1.77 -4.33 -1.64
C ALA A 73 -1.08 -4.02 -0.30
N ARG A 74 -1.55 -3.00 0.43
CA ARG A 74 -1.05 -2.67 1.78
C ARG A 74 -1.29 -3.80 2.78
N GLU A 75 -2.46 -4.46 2.76
CA GLU A 75 -2.72 -5.61 3.63
C GLU A 75 -1.74 -6.76 3.36
N ARG A 76 -1.54 -7.12 2.09
CA ARG A 76 -0.57 -8.15 1.69
C ARG A 76 0.86 -7.76 2.07
N GLN A 77 1.23 -6.49 1.89
CA GLN A 77 2.57 -6.01 2.24
C GLN A 77 2.80 -6.03 3.76
N LYS A 78 1.78 -5.72 4.56
CA LYS A 78 1.85 -5.79 6.02
C LYS A 78 2.09 -7.23 6.48
N GLN A 79 1.39 -8.21 5.88
CA GLN A 79 1.60 -9.64 6.14
C GLN A 79 3.03 -10.08 5.78
N LYS A 80 3.50 -9.75 4.58
CA LYS A 80 4.86 -10.10 4.15
C LYS A 80 5.94 -9.45 5.02
N ARG A 81 5.75 -8.21 5.46
CA ARG A 81 6.69 -7.54 6.38
C ARG A 81 6.66 -8.20 7.77
N SER A 82 5.51 -8.58 8.30
CA SER A 82 5.45 -9.30 9.57
C SER A 82 6.13 -10.68 9.49
N GLU A 83 5.98 -11.39 8.38
CA GLU A 83 6.66 -12.67 8.15
C GLU A 83 8.18 -12.50 8.06
N LEU A 84 8.66 -11.49 7.32
CA LEU A 84 10.10 -11.19 7.23
C LEU A 84 10.69 -10.76 8.59
N LEU A 85 9.97 -9.97 9.39
CA LEU A 85 10.40 -9.58 10.72
C LEU A 85 10.41 -10.77 11.70
N ALA A 86 9.43 -11.67 11.61
CA ALA A 86 9.39 -12.88 12.44
C ALA A 86 10.56 -13.84 12.12
N LEU A 87 10.91 -14.01 10.84
CA LEU A 87 12.07 -14.81 10.42
C LEU A 87 13.40 -14.18 10.85
N ALA A 88 13.51 -12.85 10.79
CA ALA A 88 14.70 -12.14 11.26
C ALA A 88 14.88 -12.23 12.79
N ALA A 89 13.80 -12.27 13.57
CA ALA A 89 13.86 -12.40 15.02
C ALA A 89 14.33 -13.79 15.51
N THR A 90 14.19 -14.84 14.69
CA THR A 90 14.72 -16.19 14.99
C THR A 90 16.18 -16.39 14.62
N ALA A 91 16.78 -15.49 13.84
CA ALA A 91 18.21 -15.51 13.53
C ALA A 91 18.96 -14.67 14.57
N ALA A 92 19.47 -15.32 15.62
CA ALA A 92 20.28 -14.69 16.67
C ALA A 92 21.38 -13.77 16.09
N PRO A 93 21.65 -12.60 16.70
CA PRO A 93 22.79 -11.78 16.29
C PRO A 93 24.07 -12.55 16.60
N LEU A 94 24.83 -12.91 15.55
CA LEU A 94 26.19 -13.41 15.72
C LEU A 94 27.01 -12.37 16.51
N PRO A 95 27.82 -12.79 17.50
CA PRO A 95 28.70 -11.87 18.21
C PRO A 95 29.71 -11.30 17.21
N HIS A 96 29.64 -9.99 17.02
CA HIS A 96 30.63 -9.22 16.27
C HIS A 96 32.02 -9.49 16.90
N PRO A 97 33.05 -9.84 16.11
CA PRO A 97 34.40 -9.94 16.66
C PRO A 97 34.84 -8.55 17.12
N LYS A 98 35.19 -8.43 18.39
CA LYS A 98 35.81 -7.23 18.96
C LYS A 98 37.13 -7.02 18.22
N VAL A 99 37.18 -6.05 17.30
CA VAL A 99 38.46 -5.56 16.77
C VAL A 99 39.17 -4.89 17.95
N GLY A 100 40.14 -5.62 18.51
CA GLY A 100 40.95 -5.19 19.62
C GLY A 100 41.74 -3.96 19.24
N ASN A 101 41.43 -2.84 19.90
CA ASN A 101 42.33 -1.71 19.93
C ASN A 101 43.46 -2.05 20.89
N THR A 102 44.63 -2.41 20.37
CA THR A 102 45.86 -2.51 21.15
C THR A 102 46.97 -1.77 20.42
N ILE A 103 47.30 -0.62 20.99
CA ILE A 103 48.50 0.19 20.83
C ILE A 103 49.75 -0.70 20.77
N LEU A 104 50.69 -0.43 19.85
CA LEU A 104 52.14 -0.56 20.08
C LEU A 104 52.97 -0.06 18.88
N GLY A 105 53.58 1.13 19.07
CA GLY A 105 54.90 1.53 18.53
C GLY A 105 55.08 1.64 17.00
N ALA A 106 56.08 2.31 16.46
CA ALA A 106 57.13 3.18 16.95
C ALA A 106 57.86 3.74 15.71
N ASN A 107 58.47 4.92 15.86
CA ASN A 107 59.59 5.49 15.07
C ASN A 107 59.32 5.96 13.62
N ARG A 108 59.54 7.26 13.28
CA ARG A 108 60.84 8.00 13.17
C ARG A 108 61.66 7.35 12.04
N GLU A 109 62.00 8.01 10.93
CA GLU A 109 62.63 9.32 10.68
C GLU A 109 62.16 9.95 9.36
#